data_AF-A0A537KXS8-F1
#
_entry.id   AF-A0A537KXS8-F1
#
_cell.length_a   1.000
_cell.length_b   1.000
_cell.length_c   1.000
_cell.angle_alpha   90.00
_cell.angle_beta   90.00
_cell.angle_gamma   90.00
#
_symmetry.space_group_name_H-M   'P 1'
#
loop_
_entity.id
_entity.type
_entity.pdbx_description
1 polymer ?
#
loop_
_entity_poly.entity_id
_entity_poly.type
_entity_poly.pdbx_seq_one_letter_code
_entity_poly.pdbx_strand_id
1 'polypeptide(L)'
;IFWAGILSVPKGQWEASRSTGLTFVGTLGSIVLPQAVRLTVPPITNRTVAITKNTALGMVIGVPEILNQATTAQSFSANATPLMMGALAYIVLFIPVVALGRFLETRFAWRRS
;
A
#
# COMPACT_ATOMS: atom_id res chain seq x y z
N ILE A 1 13.92 -3.76 8.51
CA ILE A 1 14.56 -3.62 7.18
C ILE A 1 15.58 -2.48 7.18
N PHE A 2 15.24 -1.26 7.62
CA PHE A 2 16.22 -0.16 7.75
C PHE A 2 17.45 -0.53 8.59
N TRP A 3 17.27 -1.10 9.78
CA TRP A 3 18.38 -1.58 10.61
C TRP A 3 19.22 -2.68 9.93
N ALA A 4 18.57 -3.60 9.23
CA ALA A 4 19.25 -4.63 8.46
C ALA A 4 20.06 -4.04 7.29
N GLY A 5 19.55 -2.96 6.66
CA GLY A 5 20.26 -2.21 5.63
C GLY A 5 21.54 -1.55 6.13
N ILE A 6 21.51 -0.99 7.34
CA ILE A 6 22.69 -0.40 7.98
C ILE A 6 23.71 -1.50 8.34
N LEU A 7 23.25 -2.62 8.89
CA LEU A 7 24.10 -3.77 9.26
C LEU A 7 24.68 -4.51 8.04
N SER A 8 24.03 -4.42 6.88
CA SER A 8 24.51 -5.02 5.63
C SER A 8 25.67 -4.25 4.98
N VAL A 9 25.99 -3.04 5.45
CA VAL A 9 27.15 -2.30 4.95
C VAL A 9 28.44 -2.98 5.43
N PRO A 10 29.41 -3.29 4.53
CA PRO A 10 30.64 -3.99 4.90
C PRO A 10 31.44 -3.25 5.98
N LYS A 11 31.99 -3.99 6.95
CA LYS A 11 32.85 -3.42 8.01
C LYS A 11 34.03 -2.60 7.48
N GLY A 12 34.58 -2.98 6.32
CA GLY A 12 35.67 -2.23 5.67
C GLY A 12 35.31 -0.79 5.29
N GLN A 13 34.03 -0.47 5.04
CA GLN A 13 33.59 0.92 4.79
C GLN A 13 33.66 1.77 6.05
N TRP A 14 33.38 1.17 7.21
CA TRP A 14 33.53 1.82 8.50
C TRP A 14 35.00 2.06 8.84
N GLU A 15 35.85 1.06 8.63
CA GLU A 15 37.29 1.16 8.83
C GLU A 15 37.93 2.20 7.89
N ALA A 16 37.57 2.17 6.60
CA ALA A 16 38.05 3.13 5.61
C ALA A 16 37.66 4.57 5.95
N SER A 17 36.42 4.80 6.38
CA SER A 17 35.95 6.14 6.80
C SER A 17 36.71 6.68 8.01
N ARG A 18 37.08 5.79 8.93
CA ARG A 18 37.87 6.14 10.12
C ARG A 18 39.31 6.48 9.74
N SER A 19 39.90 5.74 8.81
CA SER A 19 41.24 6.02 8.26
C SER A 19 41.31 7.30 7.43
N THR A 20 40.19 7.77 6.88
CA THR A 20 40.09 9.07 6.18
C THR A 20 39.74 10.24 7.10
N GLY A 21 39.61 10.01 8.41
CA GLY A 21 39.35 11.06 9.40
C GLY A 21 37.90 11.54 9.46
N LEU A 22 36.94 10.82 8.86
CA LEU A 22 35.53 11.17 8.95
C LEU A 22 34.99 10.95 10.37
N THR A 23 34.18 11.91 10.85
CA THR A 23 33.43 11.75 12.09
C THR A 23 32.32 10.72 11.88
N PHE A 24 31.83 10.12 12.98
CA PHE A 24 30.75 9.13 12.93
C PHE A 24 29.52 9.62 12.15
N VAL A 25 29.14 10.89 12.35
CA VAL A 25 28.02 11.52 11.63
C VAL A 25 28.34 11.70 10.15
N GLY A 26 29.57 12.10 9.81
CA GLY A 26 30.04 12.18 8.44
C GLY A 26 29.96 10.82 7.74
N THR A 27 30.51 9.77 8.34
CA THR A 27 30.43 8.39 7.84
C THR A 27 28.98 7.92 7.66
N LEU A 28 28.09 8.21 8.62
CA LEU A 28 26.70 7.81 8.52
C LEU A 28 26.02 8.45 7.31
N GLY A 29 26.19 9.77 7.16
CA GLY A 29 25.53 10.57 6.13
C GLY A 29 26.05 10.33 4.72
N SER A 30 27.37 10.31 4.54
CA SER A 30 27.99 10.29 3.20
C SER A 30 28.28 8.88 2.68
N ILE A 31 28.38 7.88 3.55
CA ILE A 31 28.82 6.53 3.18
C ILE A 31 27.74 5.50 3.50
N VAL A 32 27.35 5.37 4.77
CA VAL A 32 26.53 4.24 5.25
C VAL A 32 25.08 4.36 4.79
N LEU A 33 24.43 5.52 4.95
CA LEU A 33 23.04 5.72 4.54
C LEU A 33 22.82 5.50 3.02
N PRO A 34 23.59 6.13 2.11
CA PRO A 34 23.38 5.90 0.68
C PRO A 34 23.65 4.45 0.26
N GLN A 35 24.61 3.75 0.88
CA GLN A 35 24.86 2.33 0.61
C GLN A 35 23.75 1.43 1.16
N ALA A 36 23.32 1.67 2.40
CA ALA A 36 22.23 0.92 3.04
C ALA A 36 20.93 1.03 2.25
N VAL A 37 20.61 2.21 1.70
CA VAL A 37 19.45 2.41 0.83
C VAL A 37 19.58 1.59 -0.45
N ARG A 38 20.72 1.66 -1.15
CA ARG A 38 20.95 0.87 -2.37
C ARG A 38 20.84 -0.63 -2.14
N LEU A 39 21.26 -1.13 -0.98
CA LEU A 39 21.17 -2.53 -0.60
C LEU A 39 19.75 -2.97 -0.21
N THR A 40 18.93 -2.07 0.36
CA THR A 40 17.58 -2.40 0.84
C THR A 40 16.47 -2.19 -0.18
N VAL A 41 16.65 -1.33 -1.18
CA VAL A 41 15.63 -1.08 -2.22
C VAL A 41 15.26 -2.34 -3.03
N PRO A 42 16.21 -3.16 -3.54
CA PRO A 42 15.88 -4.37 -4.28
C PRO A 42 15.02 -5.39 -3.50
N PRO A 43 15.38 -5.81 -2.27
CA PRO A 43 14.58 -6.78 -1.51
C PRO A 43 13.22 -6.23 -1.07
N ILE A 44 13.10 -4.93 -0.78
CA ILE A 44 11.79 -4.31 -0.50
C ILE A 44 10.90 -4.42 -1.73
N THR A 45 11.41 -4.05 -2.91
CA THR A 45 10.65 -4.11 -4.17
C THR A 45 10.18 -5.53 -4.46
N ASN A 46 11.07 -6.51 -4.34
CA ASN A 46 10.71 -7.92 -4.54
C ASN A 46 9.63 -8.39 -3.55
N ARG A 47 9.73 -7.99 -2.28
CA ARG A 47 8.75 -8.34 -1.25
C ARG A 47 7.39 -7.69 -1.51
N THR A 48 7.37 -6.44 -1.96
CA THR A 48 6.12 -5.75 -2.36
C THR A 48 5.46 -6.50 -3.50
N VAL A 49 6.20 -6.86 -4.56
CA VAL A 49 5.66 -7.63 -5.70
C VAL A 49 5.09 -8.98 -5.23
N ALA A 50 5.80 -9.69 -4.35
CA ALA A 50 5.34 -10.96 -3.81
C ALA A 50 4.04 -10.82 -2.99
N ILE A 51 3.97 -9.81 -2.12
CA ILE A 51 2.76 -9.54 -1.32
C ILE A 51 1.60 -9.17 -2.24
N THR A 52 1.79 -8.28 -3.21
CA THR A 52 0.76 -7.90 -4.17
C THR A 52 0.21 -9.11 -4.94
N LYS A 53 1.08 -9.99 -5.43
CA LYS A 53 0.65 -11.23 -6.11
C LYS A 53 -0.15 -12.15 -5.19
N ASN A 54 0.32 -12.36 -3.96
CA ASN A 54 -0.37 -13.22 -3.00
C ASN A 54 -1.72 -12.63 -2.59
N THR A 55 -1.82 -11.32 -2.40
CA THR A 55 -3.10 -10.63 -2.14
C THR A 55 -4.04 -10.76 -3.32
N ALA A 56 -3.56 -10.54 -4.55
CA ALA A 56 -4.39 -10.71 -5.75
C ALA A 56 -4.92 -12.15 -5.88
N LEU A 57 -4.07 -13.16 -5.69
CA LEU A 57 -4.48 -14.57 -5.66
C LEU A 57 -5.50 -14.84 -4.54
N GLY A 58 -5.24 -14.32 -3.33
CA GLY A 58 -6.15 -14.46 -2.19
C GLY A 58 -7.52 -13.80 -2.44
N MET A 59 -7.55 -12.64 -3.10
CA MET A 59 -8.79 -11.98 -3.50
C MET A 59 -9.54 -12.78 -4.56
N VAL A 60 -8.85 -13.30 -5.58
CA VAL A 60 -9.46 -14.13 -6.64
C VAL A 60 -10.12 -15.38 -6.06
N ILE A 61 -9.57 -15.95 -4.98
CA ILE A 61 -10.14 -17.13 -4.32
C ILE A 61 -11.25 -16.73 -3.32
N GLY A 62 -11.00 -15.72 -2.48
CA GLY A 62 -11.87 -15.37 -1.37
C GLY A 62 -13.11 -14.56 -1.75
N VAL A 63 -13.03 -13.72 -2.79
CA VAL A 63 -14.17 -12.89 -3.22
C VAL A 63 -15.32 -13.75 -3.75
N PRO A 64 -15.09 -14.75 -4.64
CA PRO A 64 -16.16 -15.65 -5.06
C PRO A 64 -16.79 -16.43 -3.91
N GLU A 65 -16.02 -16.89 -2.91
CA GLU A 65 -16.56 -17.57 -1.73
C GLU A 65 -17.49 -16.65 -0.94
N ILE A 66 -17.05 -15.41 -0.64
CA ILE A 66 -17.87 -14.42 0.05
C ILE A 66 -19.14 -14.08 -0.74
N LEU A 67 -19.04 -13.91 -2.06
CA LEU A 67 -20.21 -13.67 -2.91
C LEU A 67 -21.17 -14.87 -2.94
N ASN A 68 -20.66 -16.10 -2.98
CA ASN A 68 -21.50 -17.30 -2.93
C ASN A 68 -22.22 -17.41 -1.58
N GLN A 69 -21.53 -17.15 -0.48
CA GLN A 69 -22.14 -17.12 0.85
C GLN A 69 -23.19 -16.01 0.96
N ALA A 70 -22.92 -14.82 0.43
CA ALA A 70 -23.88 -13.73 0.39
C ALA A 70 -25.12 -14.08 -0.48
N THR A 71 -24.92 -14.70 -1.64
CA THR A 71 -26.00 -15.15 -2.53
C THR A 71 -26.83 -16.26 -1.89
N THR A 72 -26.17 -17.17 -1.15
CA THR A 72 -26.83 -18.23 -0.39
C THR A 72 -27.66 -17.63 0.75
N ALA A 73 -27.09 -16.72 1.53
CA ALA A 73 -27.81 -15.99 2.57
C ALA A 73 -29.00 -15.20 2.01
N GLN A 74 -28.84 -14.57 0.84
CA GLN A 74 -29.93 -13.92 0.11
C GLN A 74 -31.03 -14.91 -0.32
N SER A 75 -30.65 -16.11 -0.76
CA SER A 75 -31.61 -17.14 -1.19
C SER A 75 -32.37 -17.76 -0.01
N PHE A 76 -31.73 -17.91 1.16
CA PHE A 76 -32.40 -18.26 2.41
C PHE A 76 -33.30 -17.14 2.94
N SER A 77 -32.96 -15.88 2.64
CA SER A 77 -33.70 -14.71 3.06
C SER A 77 -34.72 -14.26 2.00
N ALA A 78 -35.63 -15.15 1.58
CA ALA A 78 -36.80 -14.82 0.75
C ALA A 78 -37.84 -13.87 1.44
N ASN A 79 -37.35 -12.93 2.25
CA ASN A 79 -38.01 -11.70 2.68
C ASN A 79 -37.20 -10.53 2.11
N ALA A 80 -37.84 -9.60 1.39
CA ALA A 80 -37.19 -8.54 0.60
C ALA A 80 -36.32 -7.52 1.40
N THR A 81 -36.22 -7.66 2.71
CA THR A 81 -35.57 -6.71 3.63
C THR A 81 -34.05 -6.58 3.45
N PRO A 82 -33.24 -7.64 3.32
CA PRO A 82 -31.79 -7.51 3.18
C PRO A 82 -31.37 -6.93 1.82
N LEU A 83 -32.13 -7.21 0.76
CA LEU A 83 -31.91 -6.63 -0.57
C LEU A 83 -32.12 -5.11 -0.55
N MET A 84 -33.20 -4.68 0.10
CA MET A 84 -33.54 -3.25 0.22
C MET A 84 -32.51 -2.51 1.10
N MET A 85 -32.01 -3.16 2.15
CA MET A 85 -30.91 -2.64 2.97
C MET A 85 -29.59 -2.55 2.21
N GLY A 86 -29.25 -3.53 1.37
CA GLY A 86 -28.07 -3.49 0.51
C GLY A 86 -28.14 -2.37 -0.53
N ALA A 87 -29.30 -2.18 -1.16
CA ALA A 87 -29.55 -1.07 -2.08
C ALA A 87 -29.43 0.29 -1.37
N LEU A 88 -29.97 0.43 -0.16
CA LEU A 88 -29.81 1.64 0.66
C LEU A 88 -28.35 1.89 1.03
N ALA A 89 -27.61 0.86 1.45
CA ALA A 89 -26.19 0.98 1.77
C ALA A 89 -25.35 1.43 0.55
N TYR A 90 -25.66 0.90 -0.64
CA TYR A 90 -25.03 1.33 -1.88
C TYR A 90 -25.29 2.82 -2.15
N ILE A 91 -26.54 3.27 -2.03
CA ILE A 91 -26.93 4.67 -2.22
C ILE A 91 -26.22 5.59 -1.22
N VAL A 92 -26.19 5.22 0.07
CA VAL A 92 -25.52 5.99 1.13
C VAL A 92 -24.02 6.11 0.91
N LEU A 93 -23.38 5.08 0.37
CA LEU A 93 -21.93 5.08 0.13
C LEU A 93 -21.56 5.83 -1.16
N PHE A 94 -22.33 5.67 -2.24
CA PHE A 94 -21.99 6.23 -3.55
C PHE A 94 -22.42 7.70 -3.72
N ILE A 95 -23.55 8.13 -3.13
CA ILE A 95 -24.03 9.52 -3.25
C ILE A 95 -23.01 10.54 -2.73
N PRO A 96 -22.41 10.38 -1.52
CA PRO A 96 -21.42 11.33 -1.01
C PRO A 96 -20.17 11.38 -1.88
N VAL A 97 -19.73 10.24 -2.42
CA VAL A 97 -18.54 10.15 -3.30
C VAL A 97 -18.79 10.90 -4.60
N VAL A 98 -19.96 10.71 -5.23
CA VAL A 98 -20.35 11.43 -6.44
C VAL A 98 -20.54 12.93 -6.18
N ALA A 99 -21.15 13.28 -5.04
CA ALA A 99 -21.35 14.68 -4.64
C ALA A 99 -20.01 15.39 -4.39
N LEU A 100 -19.06 14.73 -3.69
CA LEU A 100 -17.71 15.23 -3.48
C LEU A 100 -16.95 15.36 -4.80
N GLY A 101 -17.06 14.36 -5.68
CA GLY A 101 -16.47 14.41 -7.02
C GLY A 101 -16.95 15.62 -7.81
N ARG A 102 -18.26 15.86 -7.87
CA ARG A 102 -18.84 17.03 -8.55
C ARG A 102 -18.47 18.35 -7.89
N PHE A 103 -18.39 18.40 -6.55
CA PHE A 103 -17.95 19.60 -5.83
C PHE A 103 -16.49 19.95 -6.14
N LEU A 104 -15.62 18.95 -6.18
CA LEU A 104 -14.22 19.15 -6.58
C LEU A 104 -14.12 19.57 -8.04
N GLU A 105 -14.88 18.94 -8.94
CA GLU A 105 -14.88 19.26 -10.36
C GLU A 105 -15.37 20.70 -10.62
N THR A 106 -16.46 21.14 -10.01
CA THR A 106 -16.96 22.53 -10.13
C THR A 106 -16.00 23.56 -9.53
N ARG A 107 -15.24 23.21 -8.49
CA ARG A 107 -14.23 24.10 -7.89
C ARG A 107 -12.93 24.16 -8.70
N PHE A 108 -12.59 23.11 -9.45
CA PHE A 108 -11.37 23.01 -10.27
C PHE A 108 -11.59 23.20 -11.78
N ALA A 109 -12.84 23.32 -12.25
CA ALA A 109 -13.18 23.57 -13.66
C ALA A 109 -12.82 24.97 -14.17
N TRP A 110 -12.27 25.86 -13.33
CA TRP A 110 -11.79 27.19 -13.74
C TRP A 110 -10.31 27.25 -14.16
N ARG A 111 -9.73 26.12 -14.58
CA ARG A 111 -8.35 26.10 -15.10
C ARG A 111 -8.08 25.03 -16.18
N ARG A 112 -9.01 24.89 -17.13
CA ARG A 112 -8.69 24.34 -18.45
C ARG A 112 -9.23 25.32 -19.50
N SER A 113 -8.28 25.86 -20.26
CA SER A 113 -8.34 26.78 -21.41
C SER A 113 -9.71 27.18 -21.94
#